data_AF-Q7N9C6-F1
#
_entry.id   AF-Q7N9C6-F1
#
_cell.length_a   1.000
_cell.length_b   1.000
_cell.length_c   1.000
_cell.angle_alpha   90.00
_cell.angle_beta   90.00
_cell.angle_gamma   90.00
#
_symmetry.space_group_name_H-M   'P 1'
#
loop_
_entity.id
_entity.type
_entity.pdbx_description
1 polymer ?
#
loop_
_entity_poly.entity_id
_entity_poly.type
_entity_poly.pdbx_seq_one_letter_code
_entity_poly.pdbx_strand_id
1 'polypeptide(L)'
;MSMTMKKNAAASAVMLAGILAVQQANAAIALDRTRAVFNGEDRSMSLSISNQNKELPYLAQAWIEDEHGNKINTPLTALPPLQRVEPGAKSQVKLQVTQGINMLSQDKETLFYFNLREIPPKSNKPNTLQIALQTRIKLFYRPKAITVGRTDYENPYQEKLTMTRQGDRYVVNNPTPYYVTIASASSSLNGTAVSGFNPMMIPPKGSAVLGGSASAMGNNPVLIFINDFGGRPKLVFGCSGGTCTVKSSKPG
;
A
#
# COMPACT_ATOMS: atom_id res chain seq x y z
N MET A 1 -18.47 33.91 57.77
CA MET A 1 -17.51 34.37 56.74
C MET A 1 -17.38 33.25 55.72
N SER A 2 -18.20 33.29 54.66
CA SER A 2 -18.30 32.23 53.64
C SER A 2 -18.08 32.82 52.25
N MET A 3 -17.55 31.96 51.37
CA MET A 3 -17.34 32.10 49.93
C MET A 3 -16.26 33.08 49.45
N THR A 4 -15.16 32.51 48.92
CA THR A 4 -14.70 32.76 47.53
C THR A 4 -13.50 31.86 47.19
N MET A 5 -13.74 30.67 46.62
CA MET A 5 -12.68 29.89 45.99
C MET A 5 -13.25 28.86 45.00
N LYS A 6 -14.04 29.31 44.01
CA LYS A 6 -14.60 28.41 42.95
C LYS A 6 -14.58 28.96 41.52
N LYS A 7 -14.00 30.13 41.24
CA LYS A 7 -14.08 30.75 39.91
C LYS A 7 -12.89 30.49 38.96
N ASN A 8 -11.73 30.02 39.46
CA ASN A 8 -10.53 29.91 38.62
C ASN A 8 -10.28 28.51 38.02
N ALA A 9 -10.95 27.46 38.48
CA ALA A 9 -10.80 26.11 37.92
C ALA A 9 -11.58 25.92 36.59
N ALA A 10 -12.64 26.69 36.38
CA ALA A 10 -13.47 26.59 35.18
C ALA A 10 -12.78 27.19 33.92
N ALA A 11 -11.93 28.20 34.09
CA ALA A 11 -11.28 28.88 32.97
C ALA A 11 -10.18 28.04 32.30
N SER A 12 -9.42 27.24 33.08
CA SER A 12 -8.35 26.39 32.54
C SER A 12 -8.87 25.13 31.83
N ALA A 13 -10.07 24.65 32.17
CA ALA A 13 -10.69 23.49 31.52
C ALA A 13 -11.22 23.81 30.11
N VAL A 14 -11.64 25.06 29.85
CA VAL A 14 -12.15 25.49 28.54
C VAL A 14 -10.99 25.70 27.54
N MET A 15 -9.81 26.11 28.00
CA MET A 15 -8.65 26.36 27.12
C MET A 15 -7.97 25.06 26.64
N LEU A 16 -8.09 23.96 27.40
CA LEU A 16 -7.50 22.66 27.04
C LEU A 16 -8.40 21.83 26.09
N ALA A 17 -9.70 22.12 26.03
CA ALA A 17 -10.64 21.44 25.14
C ALA A 17 -10.55 21.90 23.66
N GLY A 18 -9.93 23.07 23.39
CA GLY A 18 -9.82 23.63 22.03
C GLY A 18 -8.71 23.03 21.16
N ILE A 19 -7.76 22.29 21.74
CA ILE A 19 -6.54 21.82 21.02
C ILE A 19 -6.72 20.43 20.38
N LEU A 20 -7.83 19.73 20.64
CA LEU A 20 -8.05 18.36 20.14
C LEU A 20 -8.99 18.25 18.93
N ALA A 21 -9.47 19.37 18.36
CA ALA A 21 -10.18 19.36 17.09
C ALA A 21 -9.19 19.29 15.92
N VAL A 22 -8.40 18.21 15.85
CA VAL A 22 -7.66 17.87 14.64
C VAL A 22 -8.70 17.55 13.58
N GLN A 23 -8.92 18.48 12.64
CA GLN A 23 -9.76 18.21 11.48
C GLN A 23 -9.15 17.02 10.74
N GLN A 24 -9.80 15.86 10.84
CA GLN A 24 -9.43 14.71 10.04
C GLN A 24 -9.72 15.06 8.59
N ALA A 25 -8.65 15.27 7.81
CA ALA A 25 -8.76 15.37 6.37
C ALA A 25 -9.15 14.00 5.82
N ASN A 26 -10.45 13.79 5.63
CA ASN A 26 -10.97 12.59 4.99
C ASN A 26 -10.99 12.82 3.47
N ALA A 27 -10.43 11.87 2.72
CA ALA A 27 -10.59 11.86 1.27
C ALA A 27 -12.07 11.80 0.91
N ALA A 28 -12.49 12.62 -0.05
CA ALA A 28 -13.87 12.54 -0.51
C ALA A 28 -14.04 11.28 -1.34
N ILE A 29 -13.15 10.98 -2.29
CA ILE A 29 -13.19 9.71 -3.04
C ILE A 29 -12.24 8.69 -2.41
N ALA A 30 -12.80 7.67 -1.77
CA ALA A 30 -12.07 6.54 -1.19
C ALA A 30 -12.09 5.31 -2.10
N LEU A 31 -10.96 4.59 -2.16
CA LEU A 31 -10.76 3.32 -2.87
C LEU A 31 -10.86 2.13 -1.91
N ASP A 32 -11.38 0.99 -2.36
CA ASP A 32 -11.63 -0.19 -1.52
C ASP A 32 -10.38 -0.98 -1.10
N ARG A 33 -9.21 -0.68 -1.64
CA ARG A 33 -7.95 -1.41 -1.37
C ARG A 33 -6.71 -0.56 -1.60
N THR A 34 -5.59 -1.00 -1.02
CA THR A 34 -4.27 -0.33 -1.09
C THR A 34 -3.34 -0.90 -2.16
N ARG A 35 -3.74 -2.00 -2.80
CA ARG A 35 -3.08 -2.64 -3.95
C ARG A 35 -4.08 -3.51 -4.70
N ALA A 36 -3.83 -3.76 -5.97
CA ALA A 36 -4.66 -4.60 -6.81
C ALA A 36 -3.82 -5.69 -7.49
N VAL A 37 -4.39 -6.89 -7.61
CA VAL A 37 -3.83 -7.99 -8.41
C VAL A 37 -4.81 -8.28 -9.54
N PHE A 38 -4.36 -8.07 -10.77
CA PHE A 38 -5.10 -8.41 -11.97
C PHE A 38 -4.72 -9.84 -12.38
N ASN A 39 -5.65 -10.77 -12.29
CA ASN A 39 -5.44 -12.15 -12.73
C ASN A 39 -5.42 -12.20 -14.27
N GLY A 40 -4.34 -12.74 -14.86
CA GLY A 40 -4.17 -12.84 -16.30
C GLY A 40 -5.14 -13.79 -17.00
N GLU A 41 -5.88 -14.61 -16.24
CA GLU A 41 -7.01 -15.38 -16.79
C GLU A 41 -8.24 -14.50 -17.06
N ASP A 42 -8.38 -13.40 -16.33
CA ASP A 42 -9.55 -12.52 -16.41
C ASP A 42 -9.42 -11.51 -17.55
N ARG A 43 -10.56 -11.14 -18.15
CA ARG A 43 -10.60 -10.04 -19.13
C ARG A 43 -10.70 -8.67 -18.49
N SER A 44 -11.14 -8.62 -17.23
CA SER A 44 -11.32 -7.38 -16.47
C SER A 44 -11.45 -7.64 -14.98
N MET A 45 -11.15 -6.63 -14.18
CA MET A 45 -11.48 -6.58 -12.75
C MET A 45 -12.11 -5.22 -12.41
N SER A 46 -12.84 -5.15 -11.30
CA SER A 46 -13.41 -3.89 -10.80
C SER A 46 -12.76 -3.46 -9.49
N LEU A 47 -12.56 -2.16 -9.36
CA LEU A 47 -12.19 -1.50 -8.11
C LEU A 47 -13.35 -0.63 -7.64
N SER A 48 -13.78 -0.82 -6.39
CA SER A 48 -14.89 -0.02 -5.85
C SER A 48 -14.39 1.32 -5.32
N ILE A 49 -15.10 2.38 -5.67
CA ILE A 49 -14.85 3.73 -5.17
C ILE A 49 -16.09 4.25 -4.43
N SER A 50 -15.88 5.17 -3.49
CA SER A 50 -16.98 5.74 -2.71
C SER A 50 -16.73 7.21 -2.41
N ASN A 51 -17.77 8.03 -2.55
CA ASN A 51 -17.75 9.40 -2.07
C ASN A 51 -18.11 9.41 -0.58
N GLN A 52 -17.13 9.65 0.27
CA GLN A 52 -17.27 9.79 1.71
C GLN A 52 -17.82 11.16 2.11
N ASN A 53 -17.77 12.15 1.21
CA ASN A 53 -18.46 13.42 1.42
C ASN A 53 -19.97 13.23 1.29
N LYS A 54 -20.73 13.62 2.32
CA LYS A 54 -22.19 13.45 2.38
C LYS A 54 -23.00 14.63 1.85
N GLU A 55 -22.33 15.73 1.50
CA GLU A 55 -22.98 16.98 1.10
C GLU A 55 -22.69 17.33 -0.36
N LEU A 56 -21.48 17.04 -0.83
CA LEU A 56 -20.97 17.52 -2.10
C LEU A 56 -20.64 16.37 -3.08
N PRO A 57 -21.00 16.53 -4.35
CA PRO A 57 -20.59 15.60 -5.41
C PRO A 57 -19.12 15.84 -5.78
N TYR A 58 -18.44 14.77 -6.19
CA TYR A 58 -17.05 14.82 -6.63
C TYR A 58 -16.90 14.15 -7.99
N LEU A 59 -15.94 14.59 -8.81
CA LEU A 59 -15.50 13.77 -9.94
C LEU A 59 -14.37 12.85 -9.47
N ALA A 60 -14.35 11.63 -9.98
CA ALA A 60 -13.28 10.67 -9.82
C ALA A 60 -12.64 10.42 -11.19
N GLN A 61 -11.36 10.78 -11.32
CA GLN A 61 -10.55 10.53 -12.49
C GLN A 61 -9.66 9.30 -12.26
N ALA A 62 -9.67 8.35 -13.17
CA ALA A 62 -8.91 7.12 -13.07
C ALA A 62 -8.00 6.88 -14.28
N TRP A 63 -6.79 6.38 -14.03
CA TRP A 63 -5.86 5.95 -15.09
C TRP A 63 -4.87 4.90 -14.59
N ILE A 64 -4.16 4.28 -15.53
CA ILE A 64 -3.07 3.33 -15.25
C ILE A 64 -1.74 3.95 -15.70
N GLU A 65 -0.70 3.68 -14.93
CA GLU A 65 0.69 3.97 -15.30
C GLU A 65 1.51 2.67 -15.40
N ASP A 66 2.54 2.69 -16.23
CA ASP A 66 3.58 1.67 -16.25
C ASP A 66 4.49 1.75 -14.99
N GLU A 67 5.46 0.86 -14.89
CA GLU A 67 6.41 0.84 -13.76
C GLU A 67 7.28 2.11 -13.63
N HIS A 68 7.43 2.85 -14.72
CA HIS A 68 8.18 4.12 -14.78
C HIS A 68 7.30 5.34 -14.46
N GLY A 69 6.00 5.15 -14.25
CA GLY A 69 5.04 6.22 -13.95
C GLY A 69 4.49 6.93 -15.18
N ASN A 70 4.72 6.40 -16.39
CA ASN A 70 4.12 6.96 -17.59
C ASN A 70 2.66 6.52 -17.67
N LYS A 71 1.75 7.48 -17.91
CA LYS A 71 0.34 7.15 -18.15
C LYS A 71 0.19 6.34 -19.43
N ILE A 72 -0.50 5.20 -19.34
CA ILE A 72 -0.72 4.27 -20.44
C ILE A 72 -2.21 3.97 -20.62
N ASN A 73 -2.57 3.49 -21.82
CA ASN A 73 -3.90 2.95 -22.13
C ASN A 73 -3.84 1.50 -22.65
N THR A 74 -2.63 0.93 -22.72
CA THR A 74 -2.32 -0.44 -23.15
C THR A 74 -1.14 -0.97 -22.33
N PRO A 75 -1.09 -2.26 -21.96
CA PRO A 75 -2.05 -3.30 -22.28
C PRO A 75 -3.25 -3.37 -21.35
N LEU A 76 -3.31 -2.52 -20.33
CA LEU A 76 -4.46 -2.36 -19.44
C LEU A 76 -4.99 -0.93 -19.52
N THR A 77 -6.30 -0.76 -19.33
CA THR A 77 -6.93 0.57 -19.24
C THR A 77 -7.99 0.62 -18.16
N ALA A 78 -8.23 1.81 -17.61
CA ALA A 78 -9.21 2.07 -16.56
C ALA A 78 -10.43 2.81 -17.12
N LEU A 79 -11.62 2.26 -16.89
CA LEU A 79 -12.89 2.81 -17.38
C LEU A 79 -13.94 2.95 -16.26
N PRO A 80 -14.75 4.01 -16.27
CA PRO A 80 -14.56 5.22 -17.08
C PRO A 80 -13.34 6.03 -16.58
N PRO A 81 -12.65 6.78 -17.47
CA PRO A 81 -11.50 7.59 -17.07
C PRO A 81 -11.90 8.81 -16.22
N LEU A 82 -13.17 9.22 -16.27
CA LEU A 82 -13.75 10.27 -15.45
C LEU A 82 -15.21 9.94 -15.18
N GLN A 83 -15.64 10.06 -13.93
CA GLN A 83 -17.04 9.88 -13.54
C GLN A 83 -17.41 10.80 -12.40
N ARG A 84 -18.69 11.17 -12.33
CA ARG A 84 -19.26 11.91 -11.21
C ARG A 84 -19.80 10.95 -10.17
N VAL A 85 -19.47 11.17 -8.90
CA VAL A 85 -19.93 10.38 -7.75
C VAL A 85 -20.70 11.30 -6.82
N GLU A 86 -22.00 11.03 -6.70
CA GLU A 86 -22.91 11.81 -5.84
C GLU A 86 -22.55 11.70 -4.35
N PRO A 87 -23.03 12.62 -3.50
CA PRO A 87 -22.72 12.59 -2.08
C PRO A 87 -23.09 11.24 -1.43
N GLY A 88 -22.15 10.64 -0.70
CA GLY A 88 -22.34 9.36 -0.04
C GLY A 88 -22.42 8.14 -0.98
N ALA A 89 -22.38 8.33 -2.30
CA ALA A 89 -22.61 7.26 -3.26
C ALA A 89 -21.37 6.36 -3.44
N LYS A 90 -21.61 5.13 -3.92
CA LYS A 90 -20.59 4.19 -4.36
C LYS A 90 -20.60 4.08 -5.88
N SER A 91 -19.44 3.84 -6.47
CA SER A 91 -19.30 3.51 -7.88
C SER A 91 -18.15 2.52 -8.07
N GLN A 92 -17.81 2.19 -9.32
CA GLN A 92 -16.72 1.30 -9.66
C GLN A 92 -15.88 1.85 -10.81
N VAL A 93 -14.61 1.47 -10.82
CA VAL A 93 -13.69 1.63 -11.96
C VAL A 93 -13.32 0.24 -12.45
N LYS A 94 -13.62 -0.07 -13.71
CA LYS A 94 -13.27 -1.32 -14.36
C LYS A 94 -11.89 -1.20 -14.99
N LEU A 95 -10.98 -2.09 -14.60
CA LEU A 95 -9.72 -2.31 -15.29
C LEU A 95 -9.94 -3.40 -16.32
N GLN A 96 -9.58 -3.15 -17.58
CA GLN A 96 -9.78 -4.12 -18.66
C GLN A 96 -8.51 -4.34 -19.46
N VAL A 97 -8.37 -5.57 -19.95
CA VAL A 97 -7.34 -5.96 -20.91
C VAL A 97 -7.60 -5.31 -22.26
N THR A 98 -6.53 -4.89 -22.91
CA THR A 98 -6.49 -4.37 -24.27
C THR A 98 -5.44 -5.12 -25.09
N GLN A 99 -5.04 -4.58 -26.24
CA GLN A 99 -3.98 -5.14 -27.07
C GLN A 99 -2.64 -5.16 -26.33
N GLY A 100 -1.78 -6.13 -26.66
CA GLY A 100 -0.42 -6.22 -26.10
C GLY A 100 -0.31 -6.93 -24.75
N ILE A 101 -1.40 -7.38 -24.12
CA ILE A 101 -1.31 -8.11 -22.83
C ILE A 101 -0.46 -9.38 -22.91
N ASN A 102 -0.52 -10.07 -24.05
CA ASN A 102 0.24 -11.29 -24.32
C ASN A 102 1.74 -11.01 -24.57
N MET A 103 2.13 -9.75 -24.76
CA MET A 103 3.53 -9.33 -24.90
C MET A 103 4.21 -9.16 -23.53
N LEU A 104 3.44 -9.11 -22.44
CA LEU A 104 4.00 -9.10 -21.09
C LEU A 104 4.67 -10.44 -20.77
N SER A 105 5.58 -10.44 -19.79
CA SER A 105 6.16 -11.67 -19.26
C SER A 105 5.04 -12.58 -18.74
N GLN A 106 5.04 -13.85 -19.14
CA GLN A 106 4.03 -14.82 -18.71
C GLN A 106 4.51 -15.70 -17.54
N ASP A 107 5.75 -15.54 -17.10
CA ASP A 107 6.41 -16.33 -16.04
C ASP A 107 6.70 -15.53 -14.76
N LYS A 108 6.35 -14.24 -14.73
CA LYS A 108 6.52 -13.33 -13.60
C LYS A 108 5.48 -12.21 -13.63
N GLU A 109 5.25 -11.58 -12.49
CA GLU A 109 4.39 -10.41 -12.41
C GLU A 109 4.95 -9.23 -13.21
N THR A 110 4.03 -8.41 -13.75
CA THR A 110 4.34 -7.10 -14.31
C THR A 110 3.73 -6.02 -13.41
N LEU A 111 4.52 -4.99 -13.10
CA LEU A 111 4.10 -3.87 -12.26
C LEU A 111 3.46 -2.77 -13.09
N PHE A 112 2.31 -2.32 -12.62
CA PHE A 112 1.63 -1.10 -13.02
C PHE A 112 1.26 -0.30 -11.78
N TYR A 113 0.77 0.92 -11.97
CA TYR A 113 0.13 1.70 -10.92
C TYR A 113 -1.28 2.09 -11.34
N PHE A 114 -2.25 1.90 -10.45
CA PHE A 114 -3.59 2.46 -10.61
C PHE A 114 -3.65 3.79 -9.87
N ASN A 115 -4.14 4.81 -10.57
CA ASN A 115 -4.31 6.14 -10.03
C ASN A 115 -5.79 6.52 -9.98
N LEU A 116 -6.18 7.15 -8.88
CA LEU A 116 -7.50 7.69 -8.65
C LEU A 116 -7.36 9.10 -8.07
N ARG A 117 -7.76 10.11 -8.83
CA ARG A 117 -7.74 11.52 -8.42
C ARG A 117 -9.14 12.04 -8.26
N GLU A 118 -9.43 12.63 -7.11
CA GLU A 118 -10.69 13.34 -6.92
C GLU A 118 -10.60 14.75 -7.50
N ILE A 119 -11.71 15.28 -8.00
CA ILE A 119 -11.84 16.67 -8.42
C ILE A 119 -13.03 17.24 -7.64
N PRO A 120 -12.76 18.08 -6.63
CA PRO A 120 -13.81 18.67 -5.82
C PRO A 120 -14.61 19.71 -6.63
N PRO A 121 -15.86 20.00 -6.25
CA PRO A 121 -16.65 21.04 -6.90
C PRO A 121 -16.02 22.42 -6.63
N LYS A 122 -16.10 23.33 -7.59
CA LYS A 122 -15.51 24.67 -7.47
C LYS A 122 -16.07 25.41 -6.24
N SER A 123 -15.20 25.97 -5.41
CA SER A 123 -15.58 26.85 -4.31
C SER A 123 -16.17 28.17 -4.82
N ASN A 124 -17.26 28.62 -4.21
CA ASN A 124 -17.86 29.94 -4.45
C ASN A 124 -17.33 31.02 -3.50
N LYS A 125 -16.42 30.66 -2.57
CA LYS A 125 -15.84 31.60 -1.61
C LYS A 125 -14.58 32.24 -2.19
N PRO A 126 -14.40 33.57 -2.06
CA PRO A 126 -13.15 34.20 -2.44
C PRO A 126 -12.00 33.73 -1.54
N ASN A 127 -10.78 33.72 -2.07
CA ASN A 127 -9.53 33.42 -1.34
C ASN A 127 -9.50 32.04 -0.66
N THR A 128 -10.00 30.99 -1.35
CA THR A 128 -9.95 29.62 -0.83
C THR A 128 -8.83 28.79 -1.45
N LEU A 129 -8.05 28.12 -0.61
CA LEU A 129 -7.21 26.98 -1.00
C LEU A 129 -8.08 25.72 -1.06
N GLN A 130 -8.03 25.01 -2.19
CA GLN A 130 -8.77 23.78 -2.39
C GLN A 130 -7.80 22.62 -2.62
N ILE A 131 -7.94 21.56 -1.82
CA ILE A 131 -7.10 20.36 -1.87
C ILE A 131 -7.84 19.28 -2.65
N ALA A 132 -7.14 18.61 -3.55
CA ALA A 132 -7.62 17.45 -4.29
C ALA A 132 -6.67 16.28 -4.04
N LEU A 133 -7.18 15.18 -3.48
CA LEU A 133 -6.36 14.01 -3.19
C LEU A 133 -6.21 13.08 -4.41
N GLN A 134 -5.02 12.51 -4.54
CA GLN A 134 -4.72 11.48 -5.51
C GLN A 134 -4.21 10.22 -4.78
N THR A 135 -4.93 9.13 -4.95
CA THR A 135 -4.52 7.80 -4.51
C THR A 135 -3.79 7.09 -5.64
N ARG A 136 -2.57 6.64 -5.37
CA ARG A 136 -1.77 5.82 -6.29
C ARG A 136 -1.45 4.49 -5.61
N ILE A 137 -1.96 3.39 -6.16
CA ILE A 137 -1.73 2.04 -5.63
C ILE A 137 -0.97 1.18 -6.65
N LYS A 138 -0.26 0.18 -6.14
CA LYS A 138 0.39 -0.82 -6.99
C LYS A 138 -0.67 -1.73 -7.62
N LEU A 139 -0.56 -1.96 -8.91
CA LEU A 139 -1.38 -2.87 -9.70
C LEU A 139 -0.46 -3.95 -10.28
N PHE A 140 -0.63 -5.19 -9.84
CA PHE A 140 0.19 -6.32 -10.29
C PHE A 140 -0.59 -7.10 -11.33
N TYR A 141 -0.10 -7.14 -12.57
CA TYR A 141 -0.57 -8.13 -13.53
C TYR A 141 0.10 -9.47 -13.22
N ARG A 142 -0.70 -10.48 -12.91
CA ARG A 142 -0.25 -11.82 -12.55
C ARG A 142 -0.67 -12.81 -13.64
N PRO A 143 0.26 -13.26 -14.51
CA PRO A 143 -0.05 -14.21 -15.57
C PRO A 143 -0.71 -15.50 -15.06
N LYS A 144 -1.49 -16.14 -15.94
CA LYS A 144 -2.15 -17.44 -15.70
C LYS A 144 -1.19 -18.50 -15.15
N ALA A 145 0.05 -18.55 -15.66
CA ALA A 145 1.01 -19.58 -15.28
C ALA A 145 1.49 -19.48 -13.82
N ILE A 146 1.25 -18.35 -13.15
CA ILE A 146 1.67 -18.09 -11.76
C ILE A 146 0.49 -17.61 -10.90
N THR A 147 -0.73 -18.04 -11.21
CA THR A 147 -1.89 -17.75 -10.36
C THR A 147 -1.70 -18.38 -8.98
N VAL A 148 -2.07 -17.62 -7.94
CA VAL A 148 -1.97 -18.04 -6.54
C VAL A 148 -3.32 -18.63 -6.14
N GLY A 149 -3.33 -19.91 -5.79
CA GLY A 149 -4.50 -20.61 -5.29
C GLY A 149 -4.71 -20.42 -3.79
N ARG A 150 -5.80 -20.98 -3.25
CA ARG A 150 -6.12 -20.91 -1.82
C ARG A 150 -4.99 -21.48 -0.94
N THR A 151 -4.41 -22.59 -1.35
CA THR A 151 -3.31 -23.28 -0.65
C THR A 151 -2.00 -22.47 -0.62
N ASP A 152 -1.78 -21.60 -1.61
CA ASP A 152 -0.60 -20.73 -1.66
C ASP A 152 -0.72 -19.53 -0.70
N TYR A 153 -1.94 -19.17 -0.28
CA TYR A 153 -2.13 -18.20 0.80
C TYR A 153 -1.89 -18.81 2.19
N GLU A 154 -2.06 -20.12 2.33
CA GLU A 154 -1.71 -20.87 3.55
C GLU A 154 -0.19 -21.08 3.66
N ASN A 155 0.50 -21.22 2.52
CA ASN A 155 1.95 -21.33 2.43
C ASN A 155 2.53 -20.15 1.62
N PRO A 156 2.65 -18.96 2.23
CA PRO A 156 2.95 -17.73 1.51
C PRO A 156 4.27 -17.83 0.74
N TYR A 157 4.24 -17.52 -0.55
CA TYR A 157 5.42 -17.54 -1.42
C TYR A 157 6.55 -16.63 -0.90
N GLN A 158 6.25 -15.62 -0.07
CA GLN A 158 7.22 -14.76 0.58
C GLN A 158 8.13 -15.50 1.57
N GLU A 159 7.77 -16.71 2.02
CA GLU A 159 8.66 -17.57 2.82
C GLU A 159 9.87 -18.06 2.03
N LYS A 160 9.82 -18.01 0.70
CA LYS A 160 10.96 -18.35 -0.17
C LYS A 160 12.04 -17.26 -0.20
N LEU A 161 11.80 -16.11 0.43
CA LEU A 161 12.81 -15.05 0.52
C LEU A 161 14.03 -15.53 1.32
N THR A 162 15.21 -15.10 0.88
CA THR A 162 16.46 -15.29 1.63
C THR A 162 17.14 -13.94 1.84
N MET A 163 18.04 -13.88 2.82
CA MET A 163 18.90 -12.72 3.03
C MET A 163 20.36 -13.16 3.05
N THR A 164 21.22 -12.34 2.47
CA THR A 164 22.67 -12.53 2.52
C THR A 164 23.30 -11.31 3.16
N ARG A 165 24.11 -11.52 4.19
CA ARG A 165 24.85 -10.46 4.89
C ARG A 165 26.04 -10.03 4.03
N GLN A 166 26.14 -8.74 3.79
CA GLN A 166 27.27 -8.09 3.11
C GLN A 166 27.74 -6.93 3.99
N GLY A 167 28.81 -7.16 4.76
CA GLY A 167 29.24 -6.23 5.80
C GLY A 167 28.15 -6.01 6.85
N ASP A 168 27.80 -4.74 7.10
CA ASP A 168 26.74 -4.36 8.03
C ASP A 168 25.37 -4.14 7.35
N ARG A 169 25.14 -4.74 6.17
CA ARG A 169 23.85 -4.71 5.48
C ARG A 169 23.39 -6.11 5.11
N TYR A 170 22.09 -6.25 4.92
CA TYR A 170 21.49 -7.44 4.32
C TYR A 170 21.05 -7.15 2.89
N VAL A 171 21.32 -8.09 2.00
CA VAL A 171 20.71 -8.16 0.66
C VAL A 171 19.59 -9.18 0.73
N VAL A 172 18.35 -8.76 0.49
CA VAL A 172 17.22 -9.70 0.37
C VAL A 172 17.17 -10.19 -1.07
N ASN A 173 17.05 -11.50 -1.24
CA ASN A 173 16.90 -12.16 -2.51
C ASN A 173 15.48 -12.70 -2.64
N ASN A 174 14.83 -12.36 -3.75
CA ASN A 174 13.50 -12.82 -4.11
C ASN A 174 13.57 -13.80 -5.27
N PRO A 175 13.59 -15.13 -5.02
CA PRO A 175 13.59 -16.12 -6.08
C PRO A 175 12.20 -16.31 -6.73
N THR A 176 11.15 -15.65 -6.20
CA THR A 176 9.76 -15.89 -6.62
C THR A 176 9.42 -15.09 -7.88
N PRO A 177 8.36 -15.50 -8.63
CA PRO A 177 7.86 -14.73 -9.76
C PRO A 177 7.01 -13.51 -9.36
N TYR A 178 6.93 -13.16 -8.08
CA TYR A 178 6.07 -12.10 -7.55
C TYR A 178 6.88 -10.91 -7.02
N TYR A 179 6.30 -9.72 -7.06
CA TYR A 179 6.84 -8.56 -6.36
C TYR A 179 6.58 -8.68 -4.85
N VAL A 180 7.62 -8.50 -4.03
CA VAL A 180 7.47 -8.54 -2.57
C VAL A 180 7.77 -7.16 -1.99
N THR A 181 6.79 -6.58 -1.29
CA THR A 181 6.96 -5.29 -0.61
C THR A 181 7.30 -5.52 0.85
N ILE A 182 8.47 -5.05 1.30
CA ILE A 182 8.91 -5.06 2.69
C ILE A 182 8.59 -3.69 3.30
N ALA A 183 7.78 -3.68 4.36
CA ALA A 183 7.31 -2.50 5.06
C ALA A 183 8.19 -2.12 6.25
N SER A 184 8.81 -3.09 6.92
CA SER A 184 9.74 -2.84 8.02
C SER A 184 10.68 -4.02 8.27
N ALA A 185 11.76 -3.74 8.99
CA ALA A 185 12.67 -4.74 9.54
C ALA A 185 12.87 -4.49 11.04
N SER A 186 12.91 -5.54 11.85
CA SER A 186 13.16 -5.49 13.30
C SER A 186 14.07 -6.65 13.74
N SER A 187 14.60 -6.56 14.96
CA SER A 187 15.46 -7.61 15.55
C SER A 187 14.69 -8.77 16.19
N SER A 188 13.37 -8.61 16.35
CA SER A 188 12.50 -9.61 16.95
C SER A 188 11.04 -9.34 16.57
N LEU A 189 10.16 -10.31 16.83
CA LEU A 189 8.74 -10.26 16.49
C LEU A 189 7.99 -9.05 17.05
N ASN A 190 8.37 -8.61 18.26
CA ASN A 190 7.80 -7.46 18.96
C ASN A 190 8.80 -6.29 19.05
N GLY A 191 9.92 -6.38 18.34
CA GLY A 191 10.93 -5.33 18.30
C GLY A 191 10.44 -4.11 17.53
N THR A 192 11.02 -2.95 17.86
CA THR A 192 10.83 -1.73 17.09
C THR A 192 11.51 -1.84 15.72
N ALA A 193 11.02 -1.05 14.76
CA ALA A 193 11.65 -0.98 13.44
C ALA A 193 13.08 -0.45 13.58
N VAL A 194 14.02 -1.07 12.86
CA VAL A 194 15.42 -0.64 12.82
C VAL A 194 15.52 0.73 12.16
N SER A 195 16.30 1.64 12.78
CA SER A 195 16.57 2.96 12.22
C SER A 195 17.28 2.88 10.87
N GLY A 196 16.92 3.78 9.94
CA GLY A 196 17.48 3.80 8.58
C GLY A 196 16.90 2.74 7.64
N PHE A 197 15.90 1.96 8.07
CA PHE A 197 15.11 1.14 7.16
C PHE A 197 14.10 1.99 6.39
N ASN A 198 14.05 1.83 5.07
CA ASN A 198 13.03 2.44 4.21
C ASN A 198 12.20 1.34 3.55
N PRO A 199 10.85 1.45 3.54
CA PRO A 199 10.00 0.51 2.82
C PRO A 199 10.41 0.38 1.36
N MET A 200 10.46 -0.85 0.87
CA MET A 200 10.94 -1.13 -0.48
C MET A 200 10.20 -2.29 -1.12
N MET A 201 10.33 -2.40 -2.44
CA MET A 201 9.75 -3.49 -3.20
C MET A 201 10.84 -4.22 -3.97
N ILE A 202 10.84 -5.54 -3.85
CA ILE A 202 11.82 -6.41 -4.47
C ILE A 202 11.18 -7.02 -5.71
N PRO A 203 11.78 -6.86 -6.90
CA PRO A 203 11.21 -7.39 -8.14
C PRO A 203 11.26 -8.92 -8.17
N PRO A 204 10.44 -9.56 -9.02
CA PRO A 204 10.52 -10.98 -9.29
C PRO A 204 11.93 -11.41 -9.71
N LYS A 205 12.40 -12.55 -9.19
CA LYS A 205 13.72 -13.13 -9.52
C LYS A 205 14.88 -12.12 -9.33
N GLY A 206 14.74 -11.19 -8.38
CA GLY A 206 15.68 -10.10 -8.15
C GLY A 206 16.14 -9.99 -6.71
N SER A 207 16.95 -8.98 -6.42
CA SER A 207 17.50 -8.73 -5.09
C SER A 207 17.57 -7.24 -4.78
N ALA A 208 17.55 -6.88 -3.50
CA ALA A 208 17.73 -5.49 -3.08
C ALA A 208 18.42 -5.38 -1.72
N VAL A 209 19.20 -4.31 -1.53
CA VAL A 209 19.89 -4.03 -0.27
C VAL A 209 18.89 -3.41 0.71
N LEU A 210 18.73 -4.01 1.89
CA LEU A 210 17.92 -3.43 2.95
C LEU A 210 18.60 -2.21 3.56
N GLY A 211 17.77 -1.21 3.87
CA GLY A 211 18.14 -0.15 4.80
C GLY A 211 18.25 -0.67 6.23
N GLY A 212 18.93 0.09 7.09
CA GLY A 212 19.22 -0.30 8.46
C GLY A 212 20.43 -1.23 8.61
N SER A 213 21.02 -1.22 9.80
CA SER A 213 22.20 -2.02 10.15
C SER A 213 21.83 -3.49 10.32
N ALA A 214 22.59 -4.39 9.70
CA ALA A 214 22.46 -5.83 9.92
C ALA A 214 22.69 -6.20 11.40
N SER A 215 23.64 -5.54 12.04
CA SER A 215 23.91 -5.71 13.48
C SER A 215 22.70 -5.30 14.33
N ALA A 216 21.99 -4.23 13.96
CA ALA A 216 20.76 -3.80 14.63
C ALA A 216 19.57 -4.77 14.42
N MET A 217 19.56 -5.54 13.33
CA MET A 217 18.57 -6.60 13.08
C MET A 217 18.89 -7.92 13.80
N GLY A 218 20.09 -8.08 14.36
CA GLY A 218 20.49 -9.24 15.15
C GLY A 218 20.51 -10.56 14.36
N ASN A 219 20.53 -11.68 15.09
CA ASN A 219 20.68 -13.03 14.50
C ASN A 219 19.36 -13.64 13.97
N ASN A 220 18.22 -13.08 14.39
CA ASN A 220 16.89 -13.52 13.93
C ASN A 220 16.07 -12.32 13.42
N PRO A 221 16.48 -11.70 12.29
CA PRO A 221 15.75 -10.58 11.72
C PRO A 221 14.29 -10.93 11.46
N VAL A 222 13.40 -9.96 11.66
CA VAL A 222 11.99 -10.08 11.30
C VAL A 222 11.68 -9.03 10.24
N LEU A 223 11.17 -9.47 9.09
CA LEU A 223 10.68 -8.57 8.04
C LEU A 223 9.17 -8.57 8.03
N ILE A 224 8.56 -7.38 8.02
CA ILE A 224 7.13 -7.23 7.77
C ILE A 224 6.95 -7.02 6.28
N PHE A 225 6.17 -7.87 5.62
CA PHE A 225 5.82 -7.69 4.22
C PHE A 225 4.34 -7.34 4.06
N ILE A 226 3.97 -6.78 2.90
CA ILE A 226 2.57 -6.51 2.56
C ILE A 226 2.08 -7.64 1.67
N ASN A 227 1.03 -8.34 2.09
CA ASN A 227 0.38 -9.39 1.28
C ASN A 227 -0.60 -8.79 0.25
N ASP A 228 -1.25 -9.62 -0.56
CA ASP A 228 -2.16 -9.17 -1.64
C ASP A 228 -3.39 -8.41 -1.12
N PHE A 229 -3.77 -8.62 0.14
CA PHE A 229 -4.91 -7.98 0.80
C PHE A 229 -4.53 -6.71 1.58
N GLY A 230 -3.26 -6.30 1.55
CA GLY A 230 -2.77 -5.16 2.31
C GLY A 230 -2.47 -5.45 3.79
N GLY A 231 -2.63 -6.70 4.23
CA GLY A 231 -2.21 -7.17 5.54
C GLY A 231 -0.69 -7.16 5.69
N ARG A 232 -0.21 -7.23 6.93
CA ARG A 232 1.21 -7.06 7.28
C ARG A 232 1.82 -8.26 8.02
N PRO A 233 1.84 -9.47 7.43
CA PRO A 233 2.43 -10.62 8.10
C PRO A 233 3.94 -10.44 8.30
N LYS A 234 4.47 -11.17 9.28
CA LYS A 234 5.87 -11.10 9.70
C LYS A 234 6.60 -12.36 9.25
N LEU A 235 7.74 -12.22 8.57
CA LEU A 235 8.66 -13.30 8.25
C LEU A 235 9.76 -13.32 9.30
N VAL A 236 9.90 -14.43 10.02
CA VAL A 236 10.96 -14.64 11.00
C VAL A 236 12.11 -15.36 10.32
N PHE A 237 13.26 -14.70 10.20
CA PHE A 237 14.47 -15.28 9.65
C PHE A 237 15.31 -15.93 10.74
N GLY A 238 16.02 -16.99 10.37
CA GLY A 238 17.11 -17.54 11.15
C GLY A 238 18.38 -17.50 10.31
N CYS A 239 19.43 -16.86 10.84
CA CYS A 239 20.71 -16.71 10.16
C CYS A 239 21.70 -17.80 10.57
N SER A 240 22.39 -18.39 9.60
CA SER A 240 23.53 -19.29 9.81
C SER A 240 24.69 -18.79 8.95
N GLY A 241 25.77 -18.36 9.59
CA GLY A 241 26.87 -17.65 8.93
C GLY A 241 26.38 -16.37 8.26
N GLY A 242 26.68 -16.20 6.97
CA GLY A 242 26.28 -15.02 6.18
C GLY A 242 24.88 -15.12 5.56
N THR A 243 24.16 -16.23 5.70
CA THR A 243 22.88 -16.45 5.01
C THR A 243 21.75 -16.62 6.00
N CYS A 244 20.60 -16.00 5.73
CA CYS A 244 19.39 -16.14 6.50
C CYS A 244 18.24 -16.66 5.64
N THR A 245 17.47 -17.59 6.19
CA THR A 245 16.28 -18.13 5.55
C THR A 245 15.08 -17.90 6.46
N VAL A 246 13.88 -17.78 5.88
CA VAL A 246 12.65 -17.75 6.67
C VAL A 246 12.51 -19.09 7.42
N LYS A 247 12.19 -19.01 8.71
CA LYS A 247 11.90 -20.16 9.58
C LYS A 247 10.42 -20.32 9.86
N SER A 248 9.69 -19.20 9.90
CA SER A 248 8.24 -19.19 10.01
C SER A 248 7.69 -17.85 9.56
N SER A 249 6.44 -17.83 9.14
CA SER A 249 5.64 -16.60 9.07
C SER A 249 4.66 -16.50 10.23
N LYS A 250 4.30 -15.28 10.61
CA LYS A 250 3.27 -14.97 11.61
C LYS A 250 2.25 -14.02 10.99
N PRO A 251 0.95 -14.17 11.33
CA PRO A 251 -0.05 -13.17 10.97
C PRO A 251 0.34 -11.82 11.60
N GLY A 252 -0.11 -10.73 10.99
CA GLY A 252 0.11 -9.38 11.48
C GLY A 252 -1.07 -8.48 11.17
#